data_AF-A0A5C5UVN0-F1
#
_entry.id   AF-A0A5C5UVN0-F1
#
_cell.length_a   1.000
_cell.length_b   1.000
_cell.length_c   1.000
_cell.angle_alpha   90.00
_cell.angle_beta   90.00
_cell.angle_gamma   90.00
#
_symmetry.space_group_name_H-M   'P 1'
#
loop_
_entity.id
_entity.type
_entity.pdbx_description
1 polymer ?
#
loop_
_entity_poly.entity_id
_entity_poly.type
_entity_poly.pdbx_seq_one_letter_code
_entity_poly.pdbx_strand_id
1 'polypeptide(L)'
;MQLRCPHCSTVLEIQSPAGTQVQCPTCSGVFVVPDMGATTPPPPLPNVSQSPQPPNLSAPQLQTRPNAPGRKSPPPKKSKPAAAGTSAGAAAEGSEGEDEEVSFFNKHQKLIFNIVAGGVGAVALFLVFAVAKALLTGGGEDAPVAEVANETNTNVGNKIQEIMDRAENDDSFYINWSDASKKSKILDGLKVKVHHVDWGEVRGHDEQGELQTSGRPFMVVYLEIGNRSGKPIHFKTWYGTEFKSPAGFRTAQLSDEQRNIYYPTRFDDIARLKWNTPEKTFEPKEDGTDSIVFDVGEDFNPKTVQNLYLDLPGQAIGEGGSFRFKIPRSMIQGLD
;
A
#
# COMPACT_ATOMS: atom_id res chain seq x y z
N MET A 1 -0.88 -19.98 -32.35
CA MET A 1 -1.68 -20.21 -31.11
C MET A 1 -1.41 -19.10 -30.12
N GLN A 2 -2.37 -18.73 -29.27
CA GLN A 2 -2.18 -17.70 -28.25
C GLN A 2 -1.90 -18.36 -26.89
N LEU A 3 -0.78 -18.01 -26.27
CA LEU A 3 -0.36 -18.50 -24.95
C LEU A 3 -0.01 -17.29 -24.06
N ARG A 4 -0.30 -17.37 -22.76
CA ARG A 4 0.12 -16.34 -21.80
C ARG A 4 1.48 -16.71 -21.23
N CYS A 5 2.41 -15.75 -21.21
CA CYS A 5 3.70 -15.94 -20.55
C CYS A 5 3.49 -16.16 -19.04
N PRO A 6 4.02 -17.24 -18.44
CA PRO A 6 3.84 -17.52 -17.01
C PRO A 6 4.59 -16.52 -16.11
N HIS A 7 5.55 -15.78 -16.65
CA HIS A 7 6.37 -14.84 -15.89
C HIS A 7 5.78 -13.43 -15.83
N CYS A 8 5.08 -12.98 -16.88
CA CYS A 8 4.61 -11.59 -17.00
C CYS A 8 3.19 -11.44 -17.55
N SER A 9 2.46 -12.54 -17.75
CA SER A 9 1.06 -12.59 -18.23
C SER A 9 0.79 -11.99 -19.62
N THR A 10 1.82 -11.57 -20.36
CA THR A 10 1.69 -11.08 -21.73
C THR A 10 1.18 -12.19 -22.65
N VAL A 11 0.17 -11.89 -23.47
CA VAL A 11 -0.35 -12.80 -24.50
C VAL A 11 0.63 -12.82 -25.67
N LEU A 12 1.14 -14.00 -26.01
CA LEU A 12 2.09 -14.23 -27.09
C LEU A 12 1.43 -15.09 -28.17
N GLU A 13 1.66 -14.74 -29.43
CA GLU A 13 1.33 -15.58 -30.56
C GLU A 13 2.53 -16.45 -30.92
N ILE A 14 2.42 -17.75 -30.61
CA ILE A 14 3.52 -18.72 -30.76
C ILE A 14 3.16 -19.67 -31.91
N GLN A 15 4.14 -19.94 -32.78
CA GLN A 15 4.03 -20.91 -33.88
C GLN A 15 4.89 -22.16 -33.65
N SER A 16 5.61 -22.22 -32.54
CA SER A 16 6.51 -23.34 -32.21
C SER A 16 5.72 -24.56 -31.74
N PRO A 17 6.17 -25.79 -32.04
CA PRO A 17 5.48 -27.01 -31.63
C PRO A 17 5.50 -27.20 -30.11
N ALA A 18 4.56 -28.00 -29.60
CA ALA A 18 4.51 -28.38 -28.20
C ALA A 18 5.84 -28.98 -27.72
N GLY A 19 6.22 -28.71 -26.47
CA GLY A 19 7.48 -29.16 -25.87
C GLY A 19 8.69 -28.29 -26.20
N THR A 20 8.57 -27.27 -27.05
CA THR A 20 9.67 -26.34 -27.32
C THR A 20 9.83 -25.28 -26.22
N GLN A 21 11.08 -24.95 -25.88
CA GLN A 21 11.39 -23.80 -25.03
C GLN A 21 11.31 -22.51 -25.85
N VAL A 22 10.57 -21.55 -25.33
CA VAL A 22 10.35 -20.23 -25.94
C VAL A 22 10.70 -19.15 -24.91
N GLN A 23 11.39 -18.11 -25.37
CA GLN A 23 11.74 -16.96 -24.54
C GLN A 23 10.74 -15.83 -24.77
N CYS A 24 10.15 -15.30 -23.70
CA CYS A 24 9.23 -14.19 -23.77
C CYS A 24 9.96 -12.90 -24.20
N PRO A 25 9.55 -12.22 -25.28
CA PRO A 25 10.18 -10.97 -25.72
C PRO A 25 9.98 -9.79 -24.74
N THR A 26 8.99 -9.88 -23.84
CA THR A 26 8.64 -8.80 -22.90
C THR A 26 9.46 -8.86 -21.62
N CYS A 27 9.64 -10.04 -21.03
CA CYS A 27 10.34 -10.20 -19.75
C CYS A 27 11.62 -11.05 -19.83
N SER A 28 11.95 -11.60 -21.01
CA SER A 28 13.08 -12.52 -21.22
C SER A 28 12.97 -13.87 -20.48
N GLY A 29 11.86 -14.15 -19.80
CA GLY A 29 11.61 -15.43 -19.13
C GLY A 29 11.43 -16.58 -20.14
N VAL A 30 12.07 -17.71 -19.88
CA VAL A 30 11.98 -18.93 -20.70
C VAL A 30 10.89 -19.84 -20.14
N PHE A 31 10.06 -20.42 -21.00
CA PHE A 31 9.05 -21.40 -20.63
C PHE A 31 8.84 -22.44 -21.75
N VAL A 32 8.22 -23.57 -21.41
CA VAL A 32 7.94 -24.65 -22.36
C VAL A 32 6.52 -24.52 -22.88
N VAL A 33 6.33 -24.64 -24.20
CA VAL A 33 5.00 -24.68 -24.82
C VAL A 33 4.27 -25.95 -24.38
N PRO A 34 3.11 -25.87 -23.68
CA PRO A 34 2.36 -27.04 -23.26
C PRO A 34 1.78 -27.78 -24.47
N ASP A 35 1.74 -29.12 -24.38
CA ASP A 35 1.07 -29.97 -25.36
C ASP A 35 -0.45 -29.83 -25.20
N MET A 36 -1.02 -28.90 -25.96
CA MET A 36 -2.45 -28.71 -26.09
C MET A 36 -2.95 -29.81 -27.02
N GLY A 37 -3.09 -31.02 -26.45
CA GLY A 37 -3.29 -32.27 -27.17
C GLY A 37 -4.11 -32.12 -28.43
N ALA A 38 -3.56 -32.62 -29.54
CA ALA A 38 -4.20 -32.55 -30.85
C ALA A 38 -5.65 -33.04 -30.74
N THR A 39 -6.59 -32.11 -30.94
CA THR A 39 -8.01 -32.44 -31.02
C THR A 39 -8.19 -33.38 -32.20
N THR A 40 -8.37 -34.67 -31.91
CA THR A 40 -8.77 -35.68 -32.89
C THR A 40 -9.97 -35.12 -33.66
N PRO A 41 -9.90 -35.02 -35.00
CA PRO A 41 -11.00 -34.49 -35.78
C PRO A 41 -12.25 -35.32 -35.52
N PRO A 42 -13.42 -34.69 -35.26
CA PRO A 42 -14.65 -35.41 -35.01
C PRO A 42 -15.00 -36.29 -36.23
N PRO A 43 -15.58 -37.49 -36.01
CA PRO A 43 -15.98 -38.37 -37.09
C PRO A 43 -16.99 -37.65 -38.03
N PRO A 44 -16.92 -37.91 -39.34
CA PRO A 44 -17.77 -37.23 -40.31
C PRO A 44 -19.25 -37.51 -40.04
N LEU A 45 -20.02 -36.44 -39.80
CA LEU A 45 -21.47 -36.51 -39.67
C LEU A 45 -22.13 -36.83 -41.02
N PRO A 46 -23.24 -37.57 -41.04
CA PRO A 46 -23.98 -37.90 -42.26
C PRO A 46 -24.59 -36.65 -42.90
N ASN A 47 -24.42 -36.61 -44.22
CA ASN A 47 -24.81 -35.56 -45.16
C ASN A 47 -26.32 -35.26 -45.10
N VAL A 48 -26.70 -34.07 -44.58
CA VAL A 48 -28.08 -33.56 -44.63
C VAL A 48 -28.14 -32.38 -45.60
N SER A 49 -29.10 -32.47 -46.52
CA SER A 49 -29.34 -31.60 -47.67
C SER A 49 -29.34 -30.10 -47.39
N GLN A 50 -28.77 -29.42 -48.38
CA GLN A 50 -28.57 -27.98 -48.54
C GLN A 50 -29.87 -27.15 -48.43
N SER A 51 -29.77 -26.02 -47.74
CA SER A 51 -30.65 -24.86 -47.89
C SER A 51 -29.90 -23.68 -48.51
N PRO A 52 -30.59 -22.73 -49.19
CA PRO A 52 -29.97 -21.74 -50.07
C PRO A 52 -29.22 -20.62 -49.32
N GLN A 53 -28.06 -20.27 -49.85
CA GLN A 53 -27.13 -19.27 -49.35
C GLN A 53 -27.53 -17.84 -49.76
N PRO A 54 -27.59 -16.85 -48.85
CA PRO A 54 -27.79 -15.44 -49.20
C PRO A 54 -26.50 -14.77 -49.73
N PRO A 55 -26.63 -13.66 -50.49
CA PRO A 55 -25.53 -13.06 -51.24
C PRO A 55 -24.46 -12.39 -50.36
N ASN A 56 -23.23 -12.57 -50.81
CA ASN A 56 -21.96 -12.18 -50.21
C ASN A 56 -21.75 -10.65 -50.28
N LEU A 57 -21.67 -9.97 -49.14
CA LEU A 57 -21.22 -8.58 -49.03
C LEU A 57 -19.73 -8.56 -48.68
N SER A 58 -18.92 -8.17 -49.67
CA SER A 58 -17.47 -8.06 -49.59
C SER A 58 -17.01 -7.05 -48.52
N ALA A 59 -16.13 -7.49 -47.63
CA ALA A 59 -15.46 -6.62 -46.66
C ALA A 59 -14.37 -5.73 -47.33
N PRO A 60 -14.09 -4.52 -46.80
CA PRO A 60 -13.05 -3.65 -47.32
C PRO A 60 -11.64 -4.16 -46.96
N GLN A 61 -10.75 -4.23 -47.95
CA GLN A 61 -9.33 -4.55 -47.73
C GLN A 61 -8.58 -3.33 -47.15
N LEU A 62 -8.01 -3.51 -45.96
CA LEU A 62 -7.06 -2.59 -45.34
C LEU A 62 -5.70 -2.69 -46.06
N GLN A 63 -5.31 -1.62 -46.74
CA GLN A 63 -3.99 -1.45 -47.33
C GLN A 63 -2.91 -1.34 -46.24
N THR A 64 -1.94 -2.23 -46.29
CA THR A 64 -0.72 -2.17 -45.49
C THR A 64 0.21 -1.07 -46.00
N ARG A 65 0.67 -0.22 -45.09
CA ARG A 65 1.55 0.93 -45.37
C ARG A 65 3.02 0.48 -45.45
N PRO A 66 3.83 1.01 -46.38
CA PRO A 66 5.24 0.62 -46.53
C PRO A 66 6.13 1.07 -45.36
N ASN A 67 7.09 0.20 -45.03
CA ASN A 67 8.18 0.44 -44.08
C ASN A 67 9.02 1.67 -44.44
N ALA A 68 9.24 2.56 -43.48
CA ALA A 68 10.21 3.65 -43.59
C ALA A 68 11.62 3.17 -43.20
N PRO A 69 12.68 3.54 -43.95
CA PRO A 69 14.04 3.14 -43.64
C PRO A 69 14.73 4.11 -42.66
N GLY A 70 15.43 3.54 -41.68
CA GLY A 70 16.68 4.07 -41.14
C GLY A 70 16.59 5.22 -40.12
N ARG A 71 16.69 4.87 -38.82
CA ARG A 71 17.18 5.81 -37.80
C ARG A 71 18.50 5.29 -37.22
N LYS A 72 19.55 6.07 -37.46
CA LYS A 72 20.94 5.84 -37.04
C LYS A 72 21.03 5.89 -35.50
N SER A 73 21.68 4.89 -34.93
CA SER A 73 22.06 4.83 -33.51
C SER A 73 23.02 5.97 -33.15
N PRO A 74 22.90 6.59 -31.96
CA PRO A 74 23.90 7.53 -31.46
C PRO A 74 25.15 6.78 -30.96
N PRO A 75 26.34 7.41 -31.03
CA PRO A 75 27.61 6.79 -30.68
C PRO A 75 27.83 6.62 -29.17
N PRO A 76 28.67 5.66 -28.74
CA PRO A 76 29.00 5.44 -27.34
C PRO A 76 29.84 6.59 -26.76
N LYS A 77 29.41 7.14 -25.62
CA LYS A 77 30.21 8.11 -24.85
C LYS A 77 31.39 7.41 -24.19
N LYS A 78 32.60 7.83 -24.58
CA LYS A 78 33.88 7.49 -23.95
C LYS A 78 33.91 7.90 -22.48
N SER A 79 34.41 6.96 -21.68
CA SER A 79 34.86 7.08 -20.29
C SER A 79 35.92 8.16 -20.07
N LYS A 80 35.87 8.83 -18.90
CA LYS A 80 36.96 9.63 -18.35
C LYS A 80 37.42 9.01 -17.02
N PRO A 81 38.69 8.59 -16.89
CA PRO A 81 39.26 8.16 -15.62
C PRO A 81 40.03 9.30 -14.93
N ALA A 82 40.38 9.04 -13.66
CA ALA A 82 41.33 9.73 -12.78
C ALA A 82 40.76 10.75 -11.78
N ALA A 83 40.77 10.37 -10.50
CA ALA A 83 41.65 11.00 -9.52
C ALA A 83 41.84 10.06 -8.31
N ALA A 84 43.06 9.58 -8.16
CA ALA A 84 43.57 8.94 -6.95
C ALA A 84 44.15 10.04 -6.05
N GLY A 85 43.86 9.96 -4.76
CA GLY A 85 44.64 10.53 -3.65
C GLY A 85 44.42 9.55 -2.50
N THR A 86 45.41 8.88 -1.90
CA THR A 86 46.72 9.30 -1.38
C THR A 86 46.62 10.36 -0.30
N SER A 87 46.36 9.91 0.93
CA SER A 87 46.93 10.50 2.13
C SER A 87 47.38 9.38 3.07
N ALA A 88 48.71 9.26 3.17
CA ALA A 88 49.42 8.50 4.19
C ALA A 88 50.00 9.50 5.21
N GLY A 89 50.20 9.05 6.45
CA GLY A 89 50.90 9.77 7.52
C GLY A 89 49.97 10.02 8.71
N ALA A 90 50.30 9.72 9.96
CA ALA A 90 51.59 9.40 10.54
C ALA A 90 51.40 8.58 11.83
N ALA A 91 52.38 7.73 12.09
CA ALA A 91 52.63 7.11 13.38
C ALA A 91 53.08 8.16 14.41
N ALA A 92 52.66 7.98 15.65
CA ALA A 92 53.35 8.51 16.83
C ALA A 92 53.19 7.51 17.97
N GLU A 93 54.32 6.91 18.34
CA GLU A 93 54.51 6.06 19.50
C GLU A 93 54.42 6.86 20.81
N GLY A 94 53.99 6.17 21.87
CA GLY A 94 54.60 6.24 23.19
C GLY A 94 54.26 7.43 24.08
N SER A 95 53.53 7.17 25.17
CA SER A 95 53.93 7.61 26.51
C SER A 95 53.12 6.87 27.56
N GLU A 96 53.82 6.06 28.35
CA GLU A 96 53.40 5.67 29.70
C GLU A 96 53.22 6.94 30.56
N GLY A 97 52.30 6.87 31.52
CA GLY A 97 51.98 7.96 32.43
C GLY A 97 50.99 7.48 33.48
N GLU A 98 51.56 7.08 34.61
CA GLU A 98 50.94 6.58 35.83
C GLU A 98 49.97 7.59 36.47
N ASP A 99 49.02 7.03 37.23
CA ASP A 99 48.42 7.55 38.46
C ASP A 99 47.91 9.01 38.51
N GLU A 100 46.59 9.20 38.50
CA GLU A 100 45.96 10.07 39.51
C GLU A 100 44.45 9.76 39.66
N GLU A 101 44.18 8.88 40.61
CA GLU A 101 42.87 8.62 41.19
C GLU A 101 42.53 9.74 42.19
N VAL A 102 41.98 10.89 41.75
CA VAL A 102 41.26 11.77 42.69
C VAL A 102 40.19 12.68 42.08
N SER A 103 39.02 12.65 42.74
CA SER A 103 38.19 13.83 43.04
C SER A 103 37.23 14.37 41.96
N PHE A 104 36.47 13.51 41.28
CA PHE A 104 35.27 13.98 40.57
C PHE A 104 34.05 14.18 41.50
N PHE A 105 33.94 13.44 42.62
CA PHE A 105 32.74 13.42 43.45
C PHE A 105 32.53 14.68 44.33
N ASN A 106 33.59 15.36 44.77
CA ASN A 106 33.45 16.50 45.68
C ASN A 106 32.95 17.79 45.01
N LYS A 107 32.94 17.86 43.66
CA LYS A 107 32.54 19.07 42.92
C LYS A 107 31.06 19.08 42.50
N HIS A 108 30.33 17.99 42.64
CA HIS A 108 28.90 17.90 42.26
C HIS A 108 27.92 17.84 43.44
N GLN A 109 28.41 17.72 44.68
CA GLN A 109 27.56 17.63 45.87
C GLN A 109 26.79 18.93 46.16
N LYS A 110 27.37 20.11 45.87
CA LYS A 110 26.69 21.41 46.05
C LYS A 110 25.56 21.67 45.04
N LEU A 111 25.62 21.05 43.85
CA LEU A 111 24.61 21.28 42.81
C LEU A 111 23.38 20.39 43.01
N ILE A 112 23.58 19.17 43.53
CA ILE A 112 22.50 18.24 43.87
C ILE A 112 21.65 18.77 45.04
N PHE A 113 22.26 19.40 46.04
CA PHE A 113 21.52 19.91 47.21
C PHE A 113 20.54 21.05 46.88
N ASN A 114 20.90 21.92 45.93
CA ASN A 114 20.01 23.02 45.49
C ASN A 114 18.81 22.53 44.65
N ILE A 115 18.97 21.43 43.92
CA ILE A 115 17.87 20.82 43.14
C ILE A 115 16.89 20.09 44.07
N VAL A 116 17.39 19.40 45.09
CA VAL A 116 16.55 18.68 46.07
C VAL A 116 15.77 19.66 46.97
N ALA A 117 16.39 20.77 47.40
CA ALA A 117 15.70 21.77 48.22
C ALA A 117 14.59 22.53 47.44
N GLY A 118 14.77 22.76 46.14
CA GLY A 118 13.74 23.34 45.27
C GLY A 118 12.59 22.37 44.95
N GLY A 119 12.89 21.07 44.80
CA GLY A 119 11.89 20.05 44.45
C GLY A 119 10.88 19.76 45.56
N VAL A 120 11.32 19.74 46.83
CA VAL A 120 10.43 19.46 47.97
C VAL A 120 9.41 20.59 48.18
N GLY A 121 9.81 21.84 47.94
CA GLY A 121 8.92 22.99 48.03
C GLY A 121 7.77 22.93 47.01
N ALA A 122 8.06 22.56 45.77
CA ALA A 122 7.04 22.47 44.71
C ALA A 122 6.03 21.34 44.97
N VAL A 123 6.48 20.18 45.46
CA VAL A 123 5.60 19.05 45.78
C VAL A 123 4.69 19.38 46.97
N ALA A 124 5.23 20.02 48.00
CA ALA A 124 4.43 20.45 49.15
C ALA A 124 3.36 21.49 48.77
N LEU A 125 3.72 22.46 47.92
CA LEU A 125 2.78 23.47 47.43
C LEU A 125 1.67 22.84 46.56
N PHE A 126 2.00 21.86 45.73
CA PHE A 126 1.03 21.13 44.92
C PHE A 126 0.06 20.31 45.78
N LEU A 127 0.55 19.65 46.84
CA LEU A 127 -0.29 18.91 47.78
C LEU A 127 -1.22 19.83 48.58
N VAL A 128 -0.73 20.98 49.04
CA VAL A 128 -1.57 21.98 49.70
C VAL A 128 -2.65 22.51 48.74
N PHE A 129 -2.30 22.76 47.48
CA PHE A 129 -3.27 23.20 46.48
C PHE A 129 -4.32 22.12 46.18
N ALA A 130 -3.92 20.86 46.08
CA ALA A 130 -4.83 19.74 45.85
C ALA A 130 -5.81 19.54 47.03
N VAL A 131 -5.32 19.62 48.27
CA VAL A 131 -6.16 19.51 49.48
C VAL A 131 -7.08 20.71 49.62
N ALA A 132 -6.59 21.93 49.37
CA ALA A 132 -7.44 23.13 49.38
C ALA A 132 -8.53 23.06 48.32
N LYS A 133 -8.21 22.55 47.11
CA LYS A 133 -9.21 22.34 46.07
C LYS A 133 -10.26 21.31 46.51
N ALA A 134 -9.82 20.16 47.04
CA ALA A 134 -10.71 19.10 47.50
C ALA A 134 -11.65 19.56 48.63
N LEU A 135 -11.18 20.42 49.54
CA LEU A 135 -12.01 20.99 50.62
C LEU A 135 -12.96 22.09 50.11
N LEU A 136 -12.54 22.89 49.13
CA LEU A 136 -13.39 23.94 48.54
C LEU A 136 -14.44 23.38 47.58
N THR A 137 -14.20 22.23 46.94
CA THR A 137 -15.16 21.59 46.03
C THR A 137 -16.18 20.68 46.72
N GLY A 138 -16.31 20.75 48.04
CA GLY A 138 -17.49 20.29 48.81
C GLY A 138 -18.05 18.94 48.38
N GLY A 139 -17.66 17.87 49.09
CA GLY A 139 -18.07 16.49 48.87
C GLY A 139 -19.54 16.30 48.49
N GLY A 140 -19.79 16.22 47.18
CA GLY A 140 -20.92 15.52 46.60
C GLY A 140 -20.44 14.13 46.23
N GLU A 141 -21.02 13.13 46.88
CA GLU A 141 -20.89 11.71 46.54
C GLU A 141 -21.47 11.43 45.15
N ASP A 142 -20.72 11.80 44.12
CA ASP A 142 -20.80 11.16 42.80
C ASP A 142 -19.40 10.63 42.51
N ALA A 143 -19.08 9.49 43.15
CA ALA A 143 -17.92 8.72 42.76
C ALA A 143 -18.06 8.44 41.26
N PRO A 144 -17.11 8.87 40.40
CA PRO A 144 -17.14 8.51 39.01
C PRO A 144 -17.05 6.98 38.98
N VAL A 145 -18.18 6.35 38.64
CA VAL A 145 -18.17 4.99 38.12
C VAL A 145 -17.05 5.00 37.09
N ALA A 146 -15.99 4.23 37.35
CA ALA A 146 -14.96 4.02 36.37
C ALA A 146 -15.70 3.43 35.17
N GLU A 147 -16.01 4.30 34.22
CA GLU A 147 -16.52 3.96 32.91
C GLU A 147 -15.36 3.19 32.29
N VAL A 148 -15.39 1.87 32.50
CA VAL A 148 -14.61 0.93 31.73
C VAL A 148 -14.88 1.35 30.30
N ALA A 149 -13.85 1.90 29.65
CA ALA A 149 -13.89 2.33 28.27
C ALA A 149 -14.15 1.09 27.41
N ASN A 150 -15.42 0.69 27.34
CA ASN A 150 -15.93 -0.29 26.41
C ASN A 150 -15.58 0.26 25.04
N GLU A 151 -14.62 -0.39 24.38
CA GLU A 151 -14.32 -0.31 22.96
C GLU A 151 -14.72 1.04 22.34
N THR A 152 -13.92 2.07 22.63
CA THR A 152 -14.06 3.35 21.95
C THR A 152 -14.04 3.07 20.46
N ASN A 153 -15.17 3.28 19.79
CA ASN A 153 -15.31 3.12 18.35
C ASN A 153 -14.37 4.15 17.69
N THR A 154 -13.11 3.77 17.43
CA THR A 154 -12.03 4.68 17.00
C THR A 154 -12.25 5.27 15.60
N ASN A 155 -13.36 4.92 14.93
CA ASN A 155 -13.67 5.31 13.57
C ASN A 155 -14.78 6.37 13.42
N VAL A 156 -15.06 7.19 14.44
CA VAL A 156 -16.08 8.27 14.35
C VAL A 156 -15.83 9.26 13.20
N GLY A 157 -14.58 9.43 12.77
CA GLY A 157 -14.21 10.30 11.64
C GLY A 157 -14.40 9.68 10.26
N ASN A 158 -14.76 8.40 10.19
CA ASN A 158 -14.75 7.62 8.97
C ASN A 158 -16.18 7.41 8.44
N LYS A 159 -16.46 8.06 7.31
CA LYS A 159 -17.81 8.39 6.85
C LYS A 159 -18.13 7.80 5.48
N ILE A 160 -17.49 6.70 5.04
CA ILE A 160 -17.74 6.19 3.68
C ILE A 160 -19.22 5.92 3.42
N GLN A 161 -19.95 5.36 4.39
CA GLN A 161 -21.41 5.21 4.36
C GLN A 161 -22.14 6.54 4.34
N GLU A 162 -21.92 7.43 5.32
CA GLU A 162 -22.59 8.75 5.33
C GLU A 162 -22.36 9.54 4.04
N ILE A 163 -21.15 9.42 3.47
CA ILE A 163 -20.78 10.04 2.20
C ILE A 163 -21.60 9.40 1.08
N MET A 164 -21.64 8.07 0.97
CA MET A 164 -22.46 7.34 -0.01
C MET A 164 -23.95 7.65 0.12
N ASP A 165 -24.49 7.60 1.34
CA ASP A 165 -25.88 7.90 1.66
C ASP A 165 -26.20 9.35 1.28
N ARG A 166 -25.34 10.30 1.62
CA ARG A 166 -25.53 11.70 1.23
C ARG A 166 -25.53 11.85 -0.30
N ALA A 167 -24.67 11.14 -1.02
CA ALA A 167 -24.63 11.23 -2.48
C ALA A 167 -25.84 10.62 -3.19
N GLU A 168 -26.54 9.70 -2.52
CA GLU A 168 -27.79 9.14 -3.02
C GLU A 168 -28.99 10.02 -2.67
N ASN A 169 -28.98 10.66 -1.49
CA ASN A 169 -30.13 11.41 -0.98
C ASN A 169 -30.07 12.92 -1.23
N ASP A 170 -28.91 13.45 -1.61
CA ASP A 170 -28.69 14.86 -1.91
C ASP A 170 -28.10 15.01 -3.32
N ASP A 171 -28.95 15.36 -4.30
CA ASP A 171 -28.57 15.61 -5.69
C ASP A 171 -27.46 16.68 -5.84
N SER A 172 -27.28 17.54 -4.83
CA SER A 172 -26.23 18.56 -4.81
C SER A 172 -24.88 18.02 -4.31
N PHE A 173 -24.86 16.85 -3.67
CA PHE A 173 -23.67 16.23 -3.12
C PHE A 173 -23.13 15.13 -4.04
N TYR A 174 -22.13 15.46 -4.86
CA TYR A 174 -21.50 14.49 -5.76
C TYR A 174 -20.18 13.95 -5.20
N ILE A 175 -20.07 12.62 -5.06
CA ILE A 175 -18.78 11.97 -4.79
C ILE A 175 -18.08 11.61 -6.09
N ASN A 176 -16.89 12.15 -6.27
CA ASN A 176 -16.04 11.81 -7.40
C ASN A 176 -15.23 10.53 -7.17
N TRP A 177 -15.90 9.38 -7.26
CA TRP A 177 -15.25 8.06 -7.31
C TRP A 177 -14.46 7.91 -8.61
N SER A 178 -13.16 7.62 -8.50
CA SER A 178 -12.33 7.32 -9.68
C SER A 178 -12.40 5.84 -10.02
N ASP A 179 -12.74 5.51 -11.26
CA ASP A 179 -12.60 4.15 -11.80
C ASP A 179 -11.12 3.72 -11.73
N ALA A 180 -10.84 2.78 -10.81
CA ALA A 180 -9.51 2.31 -10.48
C ALA A 180 -8.81 1.63 -11.66
N SER A 181 -9.60 1.02 -12.56
CA SER A 181 -9.06 0.30 -13.73
C SER A 181 -8.48 1.22 -14.80
N LYS A 182 -8.83 2.52 -14.76
CA LYS A 182 -8.47 3.48 -15.81
C LYS A 182 -7.67 4.66 -15.31
N LYS A 183 -7.83 5.03 -14.03
CA LYS A 183 -7.38 6.34 -13.53
C LYS A 183 -6.62 6.21 -12.23
N SER A 184 -5.54 6.98 -12.14
CA SER A 184 -4.91 7.37 -10.88
C SER A 184 -5.55 8.65 -10.33
N LYS A 185 -5.43 8.88 -9.03
CA LYS A 185 -5.75 10.17 -8.39
C LYS A 185 -4.44 10.88 -7.99
N ILE A 186 -4.47 12.21 -7.96
CA ILE A 186 -3.36 13.04 -7.46
C ILE A 186 -3.94 13.96 -6.39
N LEU A 187 -3.32 13.98 -5.20
CA LEU A 187 -3.64 14.89 -4.09
C LEU A 187 -2.31 15.40 -3.55
N ASP A 188 -2.16 16.72 -3.44
CA ASP A 188 -0.94 17.41 -2.98
C ASP A 188 0.35 16.89 -3.63
N GLY A 189 0.23 16.55 -4.92
CA GLY A 189 1.32 16.04 -5.74
C GLY A 189 1.65 14.55 -5.54
N LEU A 190 1.07 13.86 -4.56
CA LEU A 190 1.15 12.41 -4.50
C LEU A 190 0.14 11.78 -5.46
N LYS A 191 0.63 11.02 -6.43
CA LYS A 191 -0.17 10.18 -7.33
C LYS A 191 -0.38 8.82 -6.68
N VAL A 192 -1.63 8.39 -6.60
CA VAL A 192 -2.02 7.06 -6.13
C VAL A 192 -2.80 6.35 -7.23
N LYS A 193 -2.48 5.08 -7.47
CA LYS A 193 -3.20 4.20 -8.40
C LYS A 193 -3.39 2.84 -7.75
N VAL A 194 -4.60 2.30 -7.83
CA VAL A 194 -4.84 0.90 -7.46
C VAL A 194 -4.27 0.03 -8.58
N HIS A 195 -3.36 -0.88 -8.23
CA HIS A 195 -2.81 -1.85 -9.18
C HIS A 195 -3.79 -3.00 -9.41
N HIS A 196 -4.16 -3.68 -8.32
CA HIS A 196 -5.10 -4.81 -8.29
C HIS A 196 -5.53 -5.06 -6.84
N VAL A 197 -6.50 -5.97 -6.67
CA VAL A 197 -6.91 -6.50 -5.39
C VAL A 197 -6.75 -8.02 -5.43
N ASP A 198 -6.12 -8.61 -4.42
CA ASP A 198 -6.08 -10.06 -4.27
C ASP A 198 -7.12 -10.50 -3.24
N TRP A 199 -7.83 -11.58 -3.56
CA TRP A 199 -8.56 -12.40 -2.60
C TRP A 199 -7.75 -13.65 -2.30
N GLY A 200 -7.29 -13.80 -1.07
CA GLY A 200 -6.50 -14.99 -0.68
C GLY A 200 -5.79 -14.82 0.64
N GLU A 201 -5.04 -15.85 1.03
CA GLU A 201 -4.21 -15.80 2.23
C GLU A 201 -3.17 -14.68 2.15
N VAL A 202 -3.02 -13.94 3.23
CA VAL A 202 -1.94 -12.98 3.37
C VAL A 202 -0.68 -13.75 3.70
N ARG A 203 0.38 -13.46 2.94
CA ARG A 203 1.71 -14.05 3.14
C ARG A 203 2.71 -12.93 3.38
N GLY A 204 3.56 -13.11 4.37
CA GLY A 204 4.65 -12.19 4.66
C GLY A 204 5.73 -12.88 5.47
N HIS A 205 6.77 -12.14 5.82
CA HIS A 205 7.83 -12.67 6.67
C HIS A 205 7.76 -12.03 8.05
N ASP A 206 8.03 -12.81 9.09
CA ASP A 206 8.20 -12.31 10.45
C ASP A 206 9.55 -11.60 10.65
N GLU A 207 9.88 -11.27 11.90
CA GLU A 207 11.14 -10.60 12.25
C GLU A 207 12.37 -11.50 12.01
N GLN A 208 12.21 -12.82 12.09
CA GLN A 208 13.23 -13.83 11.84
C GLN A 208 13.41 -14.10 10.34
N GLY A 209 12.49 -13.63 9.50
CA GLY A 209 12.49 -13.86 8.07
C GLY A 209 11.82 -15.17 7.67
N GLU A 210 11.08 -15.81 8.57
CA GLU A 210 10.29 -17.01 8.27
C GLU A 210 8.96 -16.61 7.63
N LEU A 211 8.48 -17.44 6.70
CA LEU A 211 7.23 -17.19 6.00
C LEU A 211 6.04 -17.48 6.92
N GLN A 212 5.25 -16.45 7.19
CA GLN A 212 3.98 -16.54 7.90
C GLN A 212 2.80 -16.42 6.93
N THR A 213 1.70 -17.09 7.28
CA THR A 213 0.46 -17.11 6.49
C THR A 213 -0.74 -16.89 7.39
N SER A 214 -1.72 -16.10 6.93
CA SER A 214 -2.89 -15.74 7.75
C SER A 214 -3.89 -16.87 8.00
N GLY A 215 -3.76 -18.03 7.34
CA GLY A 215 -4.61 -19.21 7.54
C GLY A 215 -6.06 -19.10 7.03
N ARG A 216 -6.50 -17.91 6.60
CA ARG A 216 -7.78 -17.64 5.94
C ARG A 216 -7.61 -16.52 4.90
N PRO A 217 -8.55 -16.38 3.94
CA PRO A 217 -8.46 -15.35 2.92
C PRO A 217 -8.83 -13.95 3.45
N PHE A 218 -8.17 -12.94 2.87
CA PHE A 218 -8.40 -11.51 3.10
C PHE A 218 -8.45 -10.77 1.77
N MET A 219 -8.93 -9.52 1.79
CA MET A 219 -8.80 -8.61 0.66
C MET A 219 -7.52 -7.78 0.78
N VAL A 220 -6.59 -7.97 -0.15
CA VAL A 220 -5.33 -7.21 -0.18
C VAL A 220 -5.35 -6.23 -1.34
N VAL A 221 -5.39 -4.94 -1.04
CA VAL A 221 -5.38 -3.87 -2.04
C VAL A 221 -3.94 -3.42 -2.27
N TYR A 222 -3.43 -3.58 -3.49
CA TYR A 222 -2.08 -3.14 -3.86
C TYR A 222 -2.13 -1.79 -4.59
N LEU A 223 -1.27 -0.88 -4.16
CA LEU A 223 -1.21 0.50 -4.61
C LEU A 223 0.14 0.80 -5.26
N GLU A 224 0.12 1.53 -6.36
CA GLU A 224 1.27 2.26 -6.90
C GLU A 224 1.20 3.70 -6.43
N ILE A 225 2.31 4.20 -5.90
CA ILE A 225 2.47 5.54 -5.38
C ILE A 225 3.55 6.25 -6.19
N GLY A 226 3.37 7.53 -6.48
CA GLY A 226 4.41 8.31 -7.13
C GLY A 226 4.35 9.79 -6.77
N ASN A 227 5.50 10.36 -6.44
CA ASN A 227 5.60 11.81 -6.22
C ASN A 227 5.62 12.51 -7.59
N ARG A 228 4.62 13.33 -7.84
CA ARG A 228 4.48 14.18 -9.03
C ARG A 228 4.62 15.67 -8.69
N SER A 229 4.92 16.00 -7.45
CA SER A 229 5.28 17.35 -7.04
C SER A 229 6.74 17.66 -7.40
N GLY A 230 7.12 18.92 -7.21
CA GLY A 230 8.51 19.37 -7.30
C GLY A 230 9.27 19.33 -5.96
N LYS A 231 8.69 18.77 -4.90
CA LYS A 231 9.25 18.74 -3.53
C LYS A 231 9.21 17.32 -2.95
N PRO A 232 10.03 17.00 -1.94
CA PRO A 232 9.89 15.74 -1.21
C PRO A 232 8.52 15.63 -0.52
N ILE A 233 7.96 14.42 -0.46
CA ILE A 233 6.69 14.12 0.23
C ILE A 233 6.96 13.07 1.31
N HIS A 234 6.66 13.38 2.56
CA HIS A 234 6.68 12.40 3.66
C HIS A 234 5.40 11.57 3.61
N PHE A 235 5.55 10.27 3.39
CA PHE A 235 4.45 9.32 3.27
C PHE A 235 4.47 8.33 4.43
N LYS A 236 3.28 8.05 4.96
CA LYS A 236 3.01 6.94 5.89
C LYS A 236 2.03 5.97 5.27
N THR A 237 2.29 4.67 5.44
CA THR A 237 1.41 3.61 4.93
C THR A 237 -0.02 3.77 5.42
N TRP A 238 -0.99 3.39 4.60
CA TRP A 238 -2.38 3.23 5.05
C TRP A 238 -2.61 1.91 5.79
N TYR A 239 -1.67 0.97 5.69
CA TYR A 239 -1.78 -0.34 6.32
C TYR A 239 -1.69 -0.24 7.84
N GLY A 240 -2.84 -0.35 8.49
CA GLY A 240 -2.92 -0.35 9.95
C GLY A 240 -2.55 0.97 10.61
N THR A 241 -2.59 2.07 9.86
CA THR A 241 -2.30 3.41 10.38
C THR A 241 -3.60 4.15 10.65
N GLU A 242 -3.75 4.62 11.89
CA GLU A 242 -4.79 5.57 12.25
C GLU A 242 -4.28 7.01 12.10
N PHE A 243 -5.03 7.82 11.37
CA PHE A 243 -4.72 9.21 11.11
C PHE A 243 -5.62 10.11 11.93
N LYS A 244 -5.01 11.04 12.67
CA LYS A 244 -5.76 12.07 13.39
C LYS A 244 -6.28 13.13 12.41
N SER A 245 -7.56 13.44 12.49
CA SER A 245 -8.21 14.54 11.76
C SER A 245 -8.99 15.44 12.72
N PRO A 246 -9.40 16.65 12.29
CA PRO A 246 -10.27 17.50 13.11
C PRO A 246 -11.60 16.83 13.51
N ALA A 247 -12.08 15.86 12.71
CA ALA A 247 -13.31 15.12 12.97
C ALA A 247 -13.11 13.83 13.79
N GLY A 248 -11.88 13.56 14.25
CA GLY A 248 -11.51 12.32 14.95
C GLY A 248 -10.49 11.49 14.18
N PHE A 249 -10.29 10.25 14.59
CA PHE A 249 -9.38 9.33 13.91
C PHE A 249 -10.01 8.76 12.65
N ARG A 250 -9.16 8.49 11.66
CA ARG A 250 -9.52 7.93 10.35
C ARG A 250 -8.52 6.86 9.97
N THR A 251 -9.00 5.75 9.43
CA THR A 251 -8.18 4.73 8.76
C THR A 251 -8.66 4.54 7.32
N ALA A 252 -7.92 3.79 6.51
CA ALA A 252 -8.40 3.38 5.19
C ALA A 252 -9.70 2.59 5.31
N GLN A 253 -10.62 2.71 4.36
CA GLN A 253 -11.86 1.94 4.36
C GLN A 253 -12.10 1.31 3.01
N LEU A 254 -12.63 0.09 3.03
CA LEU A 254 -13.14 -0.61 1.88
C LEU A 254 -14.63 -0.87 2.10
N SER A 255 -15.45 -0.72 1.06
CA SER A 255 -16.85 -1.16 1.12
C SER A 255 -17.28 -1.85 -0.18
N ASP A 256 -18.34 -2.65 -0.12
CA ASP A 256 -18.98 -3.26 -1.29
C ASP A 256 -20.21 -2.46 -1.74
N GLU A 257 -20.96 -2.99 -2.72
CA GLU A 257 -22.26 -2.42 -3.14
C GLU A 257 -23.34 -2.44 -2.07
N GLN A 258 -23.29 -3.43 -1.18
CA GLN A 258 -24.26 -3.63 -0.11
C GLN A 258 -23.97 -2.72 1.09
N ARG A 259 -22.95 -1.85 0.98
CA ARG A 259 -22.49 -0.93 2.02
C ARG A 259 -21.89 -1.63 3.23
N ASN A 260 -21.48 -2.88 3.11
CA ASN A 260 -20.67 -3.52 4.14
C ASN A 260 -19.31 -2.80 4.19
N ILE A 261 -18.89 -2.39 5.38
CA ILE A 261 -17.60 -1.70 5.58
C ILE A 261 -16.60 -2.71 6.13
N TYR A 262 -15.42 -2.70 5.55
CA TYR A 262 -14.27 -3.49 5.97
C TYR A 262 -13.15 -2.57 6.42
N TYR A 263 -12.57 -2.91 7.56
CA TYR A 263 -11.49 -2.16 8.18
C TYR A 263 -10.15 -2.85 7.91
N PRO A 264 -9.06 -2.07 7.82
CA PRO A 264 -7.75 -2.63 7.63
C PRO A 264 -7.36 -3.40 8.89
N THR A 265 -6.81 -4.59 8.71
CA THR A 265 -6.29 -5.42 9.80
C THR A 265 -4.78 -5.46 9.75
N ARG A 266 -4.12 -5.54 10.91
CA ARG A 266 -2.68 -5.76 11.01
C ARG A 266 -2.42 -7.16 11.51
N PHE A 267 -1.33 -7.73 11.04
CA PHE A 267 -0.78 -8.98 11.54
C PHE A 267 0.43 -8.64 12.40
N ASP A 268 0.39 -9.02 13.67
CA ASP A 268 1.48 -8.77 14.62
C ASP A 268 2.69 -9.69 14.37
N ASP A 269 2.44 -10.84 13.75
CA ASP A 269 3.43 -11.85 13.36
C ASP A 269 4.03 -11.61 11.97
N ILE A 270 3.51 -10.65 11.19
CA ILE A 270 4.04 -10.31 9.86
C ILE A 270 4.77 -8.96 9.93
N ALA A 271 6.10 -9.02 10.06
CA ALA A 271 6.96 -7.84 10.04
C ALA A 271 7.10 -7.21 8.65
N ARG A 272 7.05 -8.03 7.59
CA ARG A 272 7.23 -7.59 6.19
C ARG A 272 6.13 -8.13 5.29
N LEU A 273 5.18 -7.26 4.96
CA LEU A 273 4.16 -7.51 3.96
C LEU A 273 4.67 -7.13 2.55
N LYS A 274 4.37 -7.97 1.55
CA LYS A 274 4.71 -7.71 0.15
C LYS A 274 4.13 -6.35 -0.29
N TRP A 275 4.95 -5.51 -0.92
CA TRP A 275 4.62 -4.17 -1.44
C TRP A 275 4.34 -3.09 -0.40
N ASN A 276 4.33 -3.41 0.89
CA ASN A 276 4.12 -2.42 1.93
C ASN A 276 5.35 -1.49 2.09
N THR A 277 5.09 -0.19 2.19
CA THR A 277 6.11 0.82 2.52
C THR A 277 5.68 1.53 3.79
N PRO A 278 6.12 1.08 4.99
CA PRO A 278 5.62 1.61 6.27
C PRO A 278 5.71 3.13 6.38
N GLU A 279 6.88 3.68 6.09
CA GLU A 279 7.13 5.12 6.02
C GLU A 279 8.23 5.38 4.99
N LYS A 280 8.09 6.45 4.22
CA LYS A 280 9.08 6.85 3.21
C LYS A 280 8.96 8.32 2.87
N THR A 281 10.09 8.99 2.68
CA THR A 281 10.13 10.27 1.97
C THR A 281 10.32 10.02 0.48
N PHE A 282 9.32 10.36 -0.33
CA PHE A 282 9.41 10.26 -1.77
C PHE A 282 10.05 11.52 -2.35
N GLU A 283 11.17 11.38 -3.04
CA GLU A 283 11.80 12.46 -3.81
C GLU A 283 10.96 12.83 -5.05
N PRO A 284 11.13 14.03 -5.63
CA PRO A 284 10.41 14.41 -6.85
C PRO A 284 10.59 13.37 -7.97
N LYS A 285 9.47 12.95 -8.57
CA LYS A 285 9.39 11.91 -9.62
C LYS A 285 9.73 10.49 -9.15
N GLU A 286 9.93 10.27 -7.86
CA GLU A 286 10.09 8.93 -7.33
C GLU A 286 8.77 8.17 -7.33
N ASP A 287 8.85 6.85 -7.51
CA ASP A 287 7.73 5.92 -7.45
C ASP A 287 7.94 4.89 -6.31
N GLY A 288 6.87 4.26 -5.87
CA GLY A 288 6.88 3.19 -4.87
C GLY A 288 5.55 2.47 -4.80
N THR A 289 5.38 1.66 -3.77
CA THR A 289 4.21 0.80 -3.60
C THR A 289 3.70 0.85 -2.17
N ASP A 290 2.42 0.52 -2.00
CA ASP A 290 1.86 0.18 -0.70
C ASP A 290 0.85 -0.96 -0.85
N SER A 291 0.52 -1.61 0.26
CA SER A 291 -0.47 -2.68 0.29
C SER A 291 -1.27 -2.59 1.57
N ILE A 292 -2.59 -2.75 1.49
CA ILE A 292 -3.49 -2.68 2.65
C ILE A 292 -4.29 -3.99 2.71
N VAL A 293 -4.30 -4.65 3.86
CA VAL A 293 -5.13 -5.83 4.09
C VAL A 293 -6.42 -5.42 4.79
N PHE A 294 -7.55 -5.85 4.26
CA PHE A 294 -8.88 -5.69 4.85
C PHE A 294 -9.43 -7.04 5.30
N ASP A 295 -9.99 -7.06 6.50
CA ASP A 295 -10.76 -8.20 7.00
C ASP A 295 -12.21 -8.09 6.53
N VAL A 296 -12.63 -9.05 5.70
CA VAL A 296 -13.98 -9.09 5.11
C VAL A 296 -14.92 -10.10 5.77
N GLY A 297 -14.43 -10.91 6.73
CA GLY A 297 -15.18 -12.03 7.30
C GLY A 297 -15.10 -13.32 6.48
N GLU A 298 -15.44 -14.45 7.12
CA GLU A 298 -15.41 -15.78 6.49
C GLU A 298 -16.61 -16.06 5.59
N ASP A 299 -17.72 -15.38 5.85
CA ASP A 299 -18.97 -15.45 5.08
C ASP A 299 -18.96 -14.59 3.81
N PHE A 300 -17.91 -13.79 3.63
CA PHE A 300 -17.75 -12.95 2.46
C PHE A 300 -17.57 -13.77 1.18
N ASN A 301 -18.47 -13.54 0.22
CA ASN A 301 -18.38 -14.16 -1.09
C ASN A 301 -17.83 -13.16 -2.12
N PRO A 302 -16.54 -13.25 -2.51
CA PRO A 302 -15.97 -12.33 -3.48
C PRO A 302 -16.60 -12.51 -4.88
N LYS A 303 -17.28 -13.64 -5.13
CA LYS A 303 -17.96 -13.92 -6.40
C LYS A 303 -19.28 -13.17 -6.55
N THR A 304 -19.80 -12.50 -5.52
CA THR A 304 -21.01 -11.66 -5.65
C THR A 304 -20.70 -10.17 -5.82
N VAL A 305 -19.47 -9.74 -5.48
CA VAL A 305 -19.06 -8.34 -5.57
C VAL A 305 -18.89 -7.90 -7.02
N GLN A 306 -19.46 -6.74 -7.36
CA GLN A 306 -19.31 -6.13 -8.68
C GLN A 306 -18.23 -5.05 -8.67
N ASN A 307 -18.11 -4.34 -7.56
CA ASN A 307 -17.20 -3.24 -7.32
C ASN A 307 -16.93 -3.11 -5.82
N LEU A 308 -15.71 -2.76 -5.51
CA LEU A 308 -15.32 -2.28 -4.19
C LEU A 308 -15.14 -0.76 -4.24
N TYR A 309 -15.34 -0.11 -3.11
CA TYR A 309 -15.16 1.33 -2.94
C TYR A 309 -14.09 1.56 -1.88
N LEU A 310 -12.96 2.13 -2.28
CA LEU A 310 -11.81 2.38 -1.42
C LEU A 310 -11.70 3.88 -1.11
N ASP A 311 -11.71 4.23 0.17
CA ASP A 311 -11.39 5.58 0.68
C ASP A 311 -10.06 5.54 1.43
N LEU A 312 -9.07 6.30 0.94
CA LEU A 312 -7.76 6.44 1.56
C LEU A 312 -7.61 7.85 2.14
N PRO A 313 -7.42 8.03 3.46
CA PRO A 313 -7.21 9.32 4.08
C PRO A 313 -5.96 10.04 3.50
N GLY A 314 -6.09 11.32 3.12
CA GLY A 314 -4.95 12.12 2.63
C GLY A 314 -3.93 12.50 3.71
N GLN A 315 -4.27 12.28 4.98
CA GLN A 315 -3.37 12.45 6.13
C GLN A 315 -2.10 11.59 6.04
N ALA A 316 -2.08 10.56 5.19
CA ALA A 316 -0.87 9.80 4.84
C ALA A 316 0.28 10.67 4.31
N ILE A 317 -0.01 11.86 3.78
CA ILE A 317 0.98 12.82 3.27
C ILE A 317 0.96 14.19 3.97
N GLY A 318 0.31 14.29 5.14
CA GLY A 318 0.22 15.53 5.91
C GLY A 318 -1.21 15.97 6.15
N GLU A 319 -1.86 16.58 5.16
CA GLU A 319 -3.14 17.28 5.39
C GLU A 319 -4.26 16.88 4.41
N GLY A 320 -5.48 16.74 4.97
CA GLY A 320 -6.76 16.86 4.26
C GLY A 320 -7.12 15.84 3.18
N GLY A 321 -8.42 15.79 2.84
CA GLY A 321 -8.92 15.04 1.68
C GLY A 321 -8.92 13.51 1.81
N SER A 322 -9.30 12.86 0.70
CA SER A 322 -9.23 11.40 0.54
C SER A 322 -8.96 11.04 -0.92
N PHE A 323 -8.23 9.96 -1.17
CA PHE A 323 -8.24 9.29 -2.47
C PHE A 323 -9.40 8.30 -2.50
N ARG A 324 -10.30 8.47 -3.48
CA ARG A 324 -11.51 7.64 -3.64
C ARG A 324 -11.50 6.87 -4.94
N PHE A 325 -11.57 5.55 -4.83
CA PHE A 325 -11.55 4.64 -5.96
C PHE A 325 -12.75 3.71 -5.98
N LYS A 326 -13.32 3.52 -7.16
CA LYS A 326 -14.26 2.44 -7.47
C LYS A 326 -13.47 1.35 -8.20
N ILE A 327 -13.31 0.20 -7.57
CA ILE A 327 -12.50 -0.92 -8.03
C ILE A 327 -13.45 -1.95 -8.65
N PRO A 328 -13.48 -2.13 -9.97
CA PRO A 328 -14.36 -3.12 -10.58
C PRO A 328 -13.88 -4.54 -10.25
N ARG A 329 -14.81 -5.50 -10.24
CA ARG A 329 -14.53 -6.93 -10.04
C ARG A 329 -13.40 -7.47 -10.91
N SER A 330 -13.24 -6.95 -12.13
CA SER A 330 -12.16 -7.36 -13.04
C SER A 330 -10.74 -7.10 -12.52
N MET A 331 -10.59 -6.31 -11.44
CA MET A 331 -9.32 -6.09 -10.75
C MET A 331 -9.12 -7.01 -9.53
N ILE A 332 -10.14 -7.79 -9.15
CA ILE A 332 -10.08 -8.74 -8.03
C ILE A 332 -9.55 -10.07 -8.57
N GLN A 333 -8.40 -10.50 -8.06
CA GLN A 333 -7.73 -11.75 -8.40
C GLN A 333 -7.99 -12.81 -7.32
N GLY A 334 -7.69 -14.09 -7.62
CA GLY A 334 -7.94 -15.20 -6.69
C GLY A 334 -9.41 -15.62 -6.59
N LEU A 335 -10.23 -15.30 -7.60
CA LEU A 335 -11.65 -15.66 -7.65
C LEU A 335 -11.92 -17.06 -8.18
N ASP A 336 -10.90 -17.80 -8.61
CA ASP A 336 -11.07 -19.10 -9.26
C ASP A 336 -11.41 -20.19 -8.23
#